data_AF-A0A9X4P4P6-F1
#
_entry.id   AF-A0A9X4P4P6-F1
#
_cell.length_a   1.000
_cell.length_b   1.000
_cell.length_c   1.000
_cell.angle_alpha   90.00
_cell.angle_beta   90.00
_cell.angle_gamma   90.00
#
_symmetry.space_group_name_H-M   'P 1'
#
loop_
_entity.id
_entity.type
_entity.pdbx_description
1 polymer ?
#
loop_
_entity_poly.entity_id
_entity_poly.type
_entity_poly.pdbx_seq_one_letter_code
_entity_poly.pdbx_strand_id
1 'polypeptide(L)'
;MIQKKEWEKSFKNVNGREPNEQEYQQAVSEGLVKEEVIRSKNDKRTIIIVGSILGTLLAIIIAILLTIFFYPKPSNDQTATFNNGSSKSTLRSASTSMAQSTSLSEHDHQVLMDWDSLSLNQQIALLAQTYAGINPQTTLLSAEKIAMTANGNAGVNDGYIQWYDDTNVQHKLDVVINNNTVVFNYIDNMSGQPQKKEAKINSLLSTYYQNDISKQTTDNIALKVVTPAELQSSDSKSIIYEALINKGFRRSLVSYDGMDVNTAMKNGAPQNLAHDGTQYYYFESKESVKTTGVGNYVYSANHPYKITDTDIEIGYINNTTGNMAKIPYRIENGSVVFEASSVNFEGHNIVFSFTKDPTAKDYIYSKKESQ
;
A
#
# COMPACT_ATOMS: atom_id res chain seq x y z
N MET A 1 32.65 -34.50 14.31
CA MET A 1 33.23 -33.23 14.77
C MET A 1 34.08 -33.44 16.00
N ILE A 2 35.39 -33.26 15.87
CA ILE A 2 36.36 -33.35 16.97
C ILE A 2 36.63 -31.95 17.56
N GLN A 3 37.25 -31.88 18.75
CA GLN A 3 37.59 -30.59 19.36
C GLN A 3 38.77 -29.93 18.63
N LYS A 4 38.84 -28.59 18.66
CA LYS A 4 39.89 -27.80 17.99
C LYS A 4 41.30 -28.33 18.25
N LYS A 5 41.65 -28.54 19.53
CA LYS A 5 42.97 -29.04 19.94
C LYS A 5 43.28 -30.45 19.41
N GLU A 6 42.28 -31.32 19.30
CA GLU A 6 42.47 -32.67 18.76
C GLU A 6 42.66 -32.63 17.25
N TRP A 7 41.93 -31.75 16.56
CA TRP A 7 42.09 -31.53 15.13
C TRP A 7 43.45 -30.93 14.79
N GLU A 8 43.90 -29.90 15.52
CA GLU A 8 45.21 -29.27 15.33
C GLU A 8 46.36 -30.28 15.48
N LYS A 9 46.23 -31.21 16.44
CA LYS A 9 47.22 -32.28 16.65
C LYS A 9 47.24 -33.28 15.49
N SER A 10 46.07 -33.68 14.97
CA SER A 10 45.97 -34.54 13.79
C SER A 10 46.49 -33.84 12.53
N PHE A 11 46.16 -32.56 12.33
CA PHE A 11 46.65 -31.75 11.23
C PHE A 11 48.18 -31.64 11.25
N LYS A 12 48.78 -31.39 12.42
CA LYS A 12 50.23 -31.31 12.59
C LYS A 12 50.94 -32.65 12.33
N ASN A 13 50.32 -33.77 12.72
CA ASN A 13 50.86 -35.09 12.43
C ASN A 13 50.86 -35.43 10.93
N VAL A 14 49.87 -34.96 10.18
CA VAL A 14 49.76 -35.21 8.73
C VAL A 14 50.60 -34.23 7.93
N ASN A 15 50.57 -32.95 8.28
CA ASN A 15 51.15 -31.88 7.47
C ASN A 15 52.50 -31.35 8.00
N GLY A 16 52.99 -31.87 9.14
CA GLY A 16 54.27 -31.49 9.74
C GLY A 16 54.33 -30.06 10.31
N ARG A 17 53.23 -29.32 10.27
CA ARG A 17 53.11 -27.93 10.75
C ARG A 17 51.77 -27.66 11.39
N GLU A 18 51.68 -26.58 12.15
CA GLU A 18 50.41 -26.12 12.72
C GLU A 18 49.51 -25.54 11.62
N PRO A 19 48.18 -25.76 11.72
CA PRO A 19 47.22 -25.17 10.80
C PRO A 19 47.14 -23.66 10.99
N ASN A 20 46.92 -22.92 9.90
CA ASN A 20 46.65 -21.49 9.97
C ASN A 20 45.14 -21.20 10.14
N GLU A 21 44.79 -19.93 10.37
CA GLU A 21 43.40 -19.53 10.63
C GLU A 21 42.45 -19.86 9.47
N GLN A 22 42.89 -19.73 8.22
CA GLN A 22 42.05 -20.05 7.05
C GLN A 22 41.75 -21.56 6.97
N GLU A 23 42.75 -22.40 7.25
CA GLU A 23 42.60 -23.86 7.28
C GLU A 23 41.68 -24.31 8.42
N TYR A 24 41.72 -23.60 9.55
CA TYR A 24 40.80 -23.82 10.67
C TYR A 24 39.35 -23.46 10.28
N GLN A 25 39.13 -22.28 9.68
CA GLN A 25 37.79 -21.86 9.25
C GLN A 25 37.21 -22.79 8.17
N GLN A 26 38.04 -23.27 7.26
CA GLN A 26 37.64 -24.27 6.27
C GLN A 26 37.21 -25.58 6.95
N ALA A 27 37.98 -26.08 7.91
CA ALA A 27 37.63 -27.32 8.64
C ALA A 27 36.38 -27.19 9.51
N VAL A 28 36.05 -25.98 9.99
CA VAL A 28 34.77 -25.68 10.66
C VAL A 28 33.63 -25.72 9.63
N SER A 29 33.80 -25.10 8.46
CA SER A 29 32.78 -25.10 7.39
C SER A 29 32.48 -26.49 6.82
N GLU A 30 33.49 -27.37 6.79
CA GLU A 30 33.37 -28.77 6.35
C GLU A 30 32.84 -29.70 7.47
N GLY A 31 32.52 -29.17 8.64
CA GLY A 31 31.97 -29.95 9.77
C GLY A 31 32.97 -30.92 10.40
N LEU A 32 34.28 -30.68 10.22
CA LEU A 32 35.34 -31.51 10.79
C LEU A 32 35.61 -31.14 12.26
N VAL A 33 35.45 -29.86 12.61
CA VAL A 33 35.78 -29.31 13.94
C VAL A 33 34.58 -28.62 14.58
N LYS A 34 34.40 -28.78 15.89
CA LYS A 34 33.39 -28.02 16.66
C LYS A 34 33.84 -26.56 16.81
N GLU A 35 32.94 -25.62 16.51
CA GLU A 35 33.17 -24.18 16.67
C GLU A 35 33.41 -23.84 18.16
N GLU A 36 34.57 -23.25 18.49
CA GLU A 36 34.85 -22.77 19.85
C GLU A 36 34.27 -21.37 20.03
N VAL A 37 33.28 -21.24 20.93
CA VAL A 37 32.77 -19.94 21.38
C VAL A 37 33.86 -19.25 22.21
N ILE A 38 34.61 -18.34 21.60
CA ILE A 38 35.68 -17.59 22.27
C ILE A 38 35.07 -16.59 23.28
N ARG A 39 35.17 -16.88 24.57
CA ARG A 39 35.04 -15.87 25.64
C ARG A 39 36.34 -15.05 25.72
N SER A 40 36.34 -13.88 25.10
CA SER A 40 37.47 -12.93 25.11
C SER A 40 37.58 -12.17 26.44
N LYS A 41 38.75 -12.29 27.10
CA LYS A 41 39.21 -11.43 28.22
C LYS A 41 39.70 -10.08 27.67
N ASN A 42 38.81 -9.17 27.28
CA ASN A 42 39.13 -7.74 27.13
C ASN A 42 37.85 -6.88 27.04
N ASP A 43 37.15 -6.82 28.17
CA ASP A 43 35.73 -6.47 28.28
C ASP A 43 35.41 -4.96 28.34
N LYS A 44 36.34 -4.05 27.98
CA LYS A 44 36.07 -2.60 28.14
C LYS A 44 36.12 -1.75 26.86
N ARG A 45 36.83 -2.16 25.80
CA ARG A 45 36.87 -1.38 24.55
C ARG A 45 35.91 -1.90 23.48
N THR A 46 35.67 -3.21 23.41
CA THR A 46 34.74 -3.81 22.45
C THR A 46 33.27 -3.53 22.80
N ILE A 47 32.92 -3.46 24.10
CA ILE A 47 31.58 -3.09 24.57
C ILE A 47 31.22 -1.64 24.18
N ILE A 48 32.20 -0.72 24.16
CA ILE A 48 31.95 0.69 23.81
C ILE A 48 31.69 0.84 22.29
N ILE A 49 32.43 0.11 21.44
CA ILE A 49 32.27 0.19 19.99
C ILE A 49 30.97 -0.51 19.53
N VAL A 50 30.70 -1.71 20.05
CA VAL A 50 29.46 -2.45 19.74
C VAL A 50 28.24 -1.76 20.35
N GLY A 51 28.35 -1.20 21.56
CA GLY A 51 27.29 -0.41 22.19
C GLY A 51 27.01 0.91 21.47
N SER A 52 28.03 1.55 20.88
CA SER A 52 27.84 2.78 20.08
C SER A 52 27.22 2.50 18.70
N ILE A 53 27.56 1.36 18.07
CA ILE A 53 26.94 0.91 16.81
C ILE A 53 25.50 0.44 17.05
N LEU A 54 25.23 -0.36 18.11
CA LEU A 54 23.85 -0.71 18.46
C LEU A 54 23.06 0.51 18.92
N GLY A 55 23.66 1.46 19.63
CA GLY A 55 23.01 2.69 20.07
C GLY A 55 22.61 3.60 18.91
N THR A 56 23.48 3.73 17.89
CA THR A 56 23.15 4.50 16.67
C THR A 56 22.13 3.77 15.80
N LEU A 57 22.23 2.45 15.66
CA LEU A 57 21.22 1.67 14.92
C LEU A 57 19.85 1.72 15.62
N LEU A 58 19.81 1.62 16.95
CA LEU A 58 18.60 1.75 17.75
C LEU A 58 18.04 3.18 17.69
N ALA A 59 18.88 4.22 17.68
CA ALA A 59 18.44 5.59 17.50
C ALA A 59 17.85 5.83 16.10
N ILE A 60 18.39 5.21 15.05
CA ILE A 60 17.83 5.25 13.69
C ILE A 60 16.49 4.51 13.64
N ILE A 61 16.38 3.33 14.25
CA ILE A 61 15.13 2.56 14.32
C ILE A 61 14.08 3.32 15.13
N ILE A 62 14.45 3.94 16.26
CA ILE A 62 13.58 4.80 17.04
C ILE A 62 13.20 6.04 16.24
N ALA A 63 14.11 6.68 15.50
CA ALA A 63 13.77 7.82 14.65
C ALA A 63 12.77 7.44 13.54
N ILE A 64 12.94 6.26 12.90
CA ILE A 64 12.01 5.72 11.91
C ILE A 64 10.65 5.40 12.56
N LEU A 65 10.65 4.72 13.71
CA LEU A 65 9.42 4.41 14.44
C LEU A 65 8.74 5.68 14.96
N LEU A 66 9.48 6.70 15.39
CA LEU A 66 8.94 8.00 15.76
C LEU A 66 8.39 8.73 14.53
N THR A 67 9.01 8.65 13.36
CA THR A 67 8.39 9.19 12.14
C THR A 67 7.12 8.43 11.73
N ILE A 68 6.99 7.14 12.03
CA ILE A 68 5.77 6.36 11.75
C ILE A 68 4.68 6.60 12.81
N PHE A 69 5.03 6.75 14.09
CA PHE A 69 4.09 6.93 15.20
C PHE A 69 3.76 8.40 15.52
N PHE A 70 4.65 9.34 15.24
CA PHE A 70 4.45 10.79 15.41
C PHE A 70 4.22 11.54 14.10
N TYR A 71 4.22 10.86 12.94
CA TYR A 71 3.40 11.40 11.85
C TYR A 71 1.97 11.38 12.35
N PRO A 72 1.26 12.52 12.35
CA PRO A 72 -0.15 12.50 12.67
C PRO A 72 -0.80 11.59 11.63
N LYS A 73 -1.27 10.43 12.08
CA LYS A 73 -2.29 9.68 11.35
C LYS A 73 -3.38 10.72 11.07
N PRO A 74 -3.72 11.02 9.80
CA PRO A 74 -4.74 12.01 9.52
C PRO A 74 -5.97 11.60 10.32
N SER A 75 -6.39 12.46 11.26
CA SER A 75 -7.57 12.18 12.07
C SER A 75 -8.72 11.93 11.10
N ASN A 76 -9.45 10.83 11.29
CA ASN A 76 -10.56 10.42 10.44
C ASN A 76 -11.68 11.47 10.29
N ASP A 77 -11.61 12.60 11.01
CA ASP A 77 -12.54 13.72 10.90
C ASP A 77 -12.19 14.73 9.78
N GLN A 78 -11.01 14.65 9.15
CA GLN A 78 -10.59 15.61 8.10
C GLN A 78 -10.80 15.11 6.66
N THR A 79 -11.21 13.84 6.49
CA THR A 79 -11.58 13.26 5.18
C THR A 79 -12.87 13.87 4.62
N ALA A 80 -13.68 14.55 5.44
CA ALA A 80 -14.96 15.14 5.05
C ALA A 80 -14.83 16.50 4.34
N THR A 81 -13.69 17.19 4.43
CA THR A 81 -13.59 18.59 3.96
C THR A 81 -13.42 18.78 2.46
N PHE A 82 -13.20 17.71 1.69
CA PHE A 82 -12.94 17.81 0.25
C PHE A 82 -14.09 17.37 -0.66
N ASN A 83 -15.20 16.85 -0.11
CA ASN A 83 -16.31 16.36 -0.92
C ASN A 83 -17.65 16.99 -0.53
N ASN A 84 -17.84 18.23 -0.98
CA ASN A 84 -19.15 18.73 -1.38
C ASN A 84 -18.97 20.00 -2.23
N GLY A 85 -18.57 19.83 -3.50
CA GLY A 85 -18.95 20.63 -4.67
C GLY A 85 -19.04 22.17 -4.65
N SER A 86 -18.56 22.90 -3.65
CA SER A 86 -18.82 24.35 -3.56
C SER A 86 -17.82 25.16 -2.72
N SER A 87 -16.62 24.66 -2.42
CA SER A 87 -15.62 25.48 -1.74
C SER A 87 -14.88 26.35 -2.75
N LYS A 88 -15.49 27.48 -3.14
CA LYS A 88 -14.80 28.56 -3.87
C LYS A 88 -13.55 28.95 -3.07
N SER A 89 -12.38 28.93 -3.70
CA SER A 89 -11.22 29.63 -3.16
C SER A 89 -11.62 31.10 -3.02
N THR A 90 -11.65 31.59 -1.78
CA THR A 90 -11.68 33.03 -1.56
C THR A 90 -10.32 33.36 -1.00
N LEU A 91 -9.48 34.01 -1.81
CA LEU A 91 -8.27 34.66 -1.33
C LEU A 91 -8.71 35.76 -0.36
N ARG A 92 -8.90 35.44 0.93
CA ARG A 92 -9.14 36.43 1.96
C ARG A 92 -7.86 37.22 2.14
N SER A 93 -7.89 38.50 1.77
CA SER A 93 -6.91 39.49 2.17
C SER A 93 -6.84 39.51 3.70
N ALA A 94 -5.85 38.85 4.29
CA ALA A 94 -5.56 38.98 5.71
C ALA A 94 -4.93 40.36 5.94
N SER A 95 -5.73 41.33 6.33
CA SER A 95 -5.25 42.61 6.83
C SER A 95 -4.76 42.44 8.26
N THR A 96 -3.52 41.99 8.42
CA THR A 96 -2.75 42.17 9.66
C THR A 96 -1.74 43.28 9.41
N SER A 97 -1.92 44.36 10.16
CA SER A 97 -1.22 45.63 10.02
C SER A 97 0.31 45.51 10.18
N MET A 98 1.01 46.29 9.33
CA MET A 98 2.44 46.62 9.32
C MET A 98 3.37 45.74 8.46
N ALA A 99 3.35 45.96 7.14
CA ALA A 99 4.52 46.34 6.32
C ALA A 99 4.16 46.33 4.82
N GLN A 100 4.41 47.45 4.13
CA GLN A 100 4.43 47.66 2.66
C GLN A 100 3.35 46.96 1.82
N SER A 101 2.24 47.67 1.58
CA SER A 101 1.32 47.40 0.48
C SER A 101 2.00 47.68 -0.86
N THR A 102 2.56 46.66 -1.50
CA THR A 102 2.71 46.66 -2.97
C THR A 102 1.33 46.35 -3.54
N SER A 103 0.65 47.34 -4.10
CA SER A 103 -0.57 47.12 -4.89
C SER A 103 -0.27 46.10 -5.98
N LEU A 104 -1.04 45.01 -6.04
CA LEU A 104 -0.99 44.04 -7.14
C LEU A 104 -1.21 44.77 -8.47
N SER A 105 -0.49 44.36 -9.52
CA SER A 105 -0.72 44.92 -10.85
C SER A 105 -2.11 44.52 -11.36
N GLU A 106 -2.73 45.35 -12.21
CA GLU A 106 -4.03 45.03 -12.83
C GLU A 106 -3.98 43.69 -13.60
N HIS A 107 -2.80 43.37 -14.15
CA HIS A 107 -2.51 42.08 -14.78
C HIS A 107 -2.55 40.91 -13.77
N ASP A 108 -1.91 41.04 -12.60
CA ASP A 108 -1.96 40.00 -11.56
C ASP A 108 -3.38 39.82 -11.00
N HIS A 109 -4.19 40.88 -10.94
CA HIS A 109 -5.59 40.79 -10.54
C HIS A 109 -6.43 39.95 -11.51
N GLN A 110 -6.29 40.16 -12.82
CA GLN A 110 -7.01 39.37 -13.81
C GLN A 110 -6.58 37.89 -13.79
N VAL A 111 -5.28 37.62 -13.64
CA VAL A 111 -4.73 36.27 -13.53
C VAL A 111 -5.31 35.51 -12.33
N LEU A 112 -5.47 36.19 -11.18
CA LEU A 112 -6.06 35.58 -10.00
C LEU A 112 -7.56 35.31 -10.18
N MET A 113 -8.29 36.18 -10.87
CA MET A 113 -9.69 35.92 -11.22
C MET A 113 -9.83 34.72 -12.15
N ASP A 114 -8.95 34.59 -13.16
CA ASP A 114 -8.95 33.45 -14.08
C ASP A 114 -8.66 32.15 -13.32
N TRP A 115 -7.69 32.16 -12.40
CA TRP A 115 -7.38 31.03 -11.53
C TRP A 115 -8.56 30.63 -10.63
N ASP A 116 -9.18 31.60 -9.96
CA ASP A 116 -10.33 31.37 -9.06
C ASP A 116 -11.59 30.92 -9.81
N SER A 117 -11.66 31.13 -11.13
CA SER A 117 -12.76 30.66 -11.98
C SER A 117 -12.68 29.16 -12.32
N LEU A 118 -11.51 28.55 -12.16
CA LEU A 118 -11.30 27.13 -12.44
C LEU A 118 -11.95 26.26 -11.38
N SER A 119 -12.36 25.05 -11.77
CA SER A 119 -12.72 24.04 -10.79
C SER A 119 -11.51 23.62 -9.97
N LEU A 120 -11.75 23.16 -8.75
CA LEU A 120 -10.69 22.68 -7.86
C LEU A 120 -9.83 21.59 -8.52
N ASN A 121 -10.45 20.66 -9.25
CA ASN A 121 -9.72 19.60 -9.94
C ASN A 121 -8.85 20.15 -11.07
N GLN A 122 -9.29 21.19 -11.78
CA GLN A 122 -8.46 21.88 -12.79
C GLN A 122 -7.30 22.62 -12.14
N GLN A 123 -7.52 23.30 -11.01
CA GLN A 123 -6.43 23.95 -10.25
C GLN A 123 -5.37 22.91 -9.82
N ILE A 124 -5.80 21.77 -9.26
CA ILE A 124 -4.90 20.66 -8.88
C ILE A 124 -4.16 20.10 -10.11
N ALA A 125 -4.86 19.88 -11.23
CA ALA A 125 -4.26 19.39 -12.47
C ALA A 125 -3.20 20.35 -13.03
N LEU A 126 -3.42 21.66 -12.95
CA LEU A 126 -2.43 22.66 -13.36
C LEU A 126 -1.21 22.66 -12.44
N LEU A 127 -1.39 22.53 -11.12
CA LEU A 127 -0.28 22.39 -10.18
C LEU A 127 0.55 21.13 -10.48
N ALA A 128 -0.13 20.01 -10.77
CA ALA A 128 0.52 18.75 -11.13
C ALA A 128 1.35 18.88 -12.43
N GLN A 129 0.78 19.47 -13.49
CA GLN A 129 1.49 19.72 -14.74
C GLN A 129 2.69 20.66 -14.54
N THR A 130 2.51 21.73 -13.77
CA THR A 130 3.56 22.70 -13.48
C THR A 130 4.73 22.03 -12.76
N TYR A 131 4.44 21.23 -11.74
CA TYR A 131 5.46 20.49 -11.01
C TYR A 131 6.17 19.48 -11.92
N ALA A 132 5.44 18.74 -12.76
CA ALA A 132 6.05 17.80 -13.70
C ALA A 132 6.92 18.49 -14.77
N GLY A 133 6.55 19.70 -15.20
CA GLY A 133 7.39 20.51 -16.08
C GLY A 133 8.70 20.95 -15.41
N ILE A 134 8.68 21.21 -14.10
CA ILE A 134 9.85 21.60 -13.30
C ILE A 134 10.70 20.40 -12.88
N ASN A 135 10.06 19.25 -12.63
CA ASN A 135 10.68 18.00 -12.23
C ASN A 135 10.26 16.86 -13.18
N PRO A 136 10.85 16.75 -14.38
CA PRO A 136 10.44 15.77 -15.39
C PRO A 136 10.60 14.31 -15.00
N GLN A 137 11.32 14.01 -13.90
CA GLN A 137 11.50 12.66 -13.38
C GLN A 137 10.33 12.20 -12.50
N THR A 138 9.34 13.07 -12.23
CA THR A 138 8.18 12.70 -11.43
C THR A 138 7.23 11.76 -12.19
N THR A 139 6.61 10.84 -11.46
CA THR A 139 5.55 9.94 -11.96
C THR A 139 4.14 10.52 -11.79
N LEU A 140 4.03 11.77 -11.32
CA LEU A 140 2.74 12.38 -10.97
C LEU A 140 1.71 12.37 -12.11
N LEU A 141 2.12 12.65 -13.35
CA LEU A 141 1.18 12.69 -14.49
C LEU A 141 0.81 11.30 -15.02
N SER A 142 1.65 10.29 -14.79
CA SER A 142 1.38 8.89 -15.17
C SER A 142 0.53 8.15 -14.14
N ALA A 143 0.38 8.69 -12.93
CA ALA A 143 -0.47 8.12 -11.90
C ALA A 143 -1.91 7.90 -12.41
N GLU A 144 -2.55 6.83 -11.93
CA GLU A 144 -3.96 6.54 -12.21
C GLU A 144 -4.87 7.54 -11.50
N LYS A 145 -4.52 7.89 -10.26
CA LYS A 145 -5.27 8.79 -9.38
C LYS A 145 -4.34 9.77 -8.68
N ILE A 146 -4.86 10.97 -8.45
CA ILE A 146 -4.18 12.04 -7.74
C ILE A 146 -5.16 12.56 -6.68
N ALA A 147 -4.69 12.85 -5.47
CA ALA A 147 -5.51 13.55 -4.47
C ALA A 147 -4.78 14.78 -3.95
N MET A 148 -5.54 15.77 -3.49
CA MET A 148 -5.00 16.89 -2.72
C MET A 148 -5.64 16.92 -1.34
N THR A 149 -4.82 17.14 -0.32
CA THR A 149 -5.26 17.38 1.05
C THR A 149 -4.87 18.80 1.44
N ALA A 150 -5.83 19.62 1.86
CA ALA A 150 -5.54 20.96 2.34
C ALA A 150 -5.05 20.96 3.79
N ASN A 151 -4.22 21.95 4.12
CA ASN A 151 -3.89 22.31 5.49
C ASN A 151 -5.04 23.16 6.06
N GLY A 152 -5.85 22.57 6.93
CA GLY A 152 -7.04 23.22 7.48
C GLY A 152 -8.04 23.61 6.39
N ASN A 153 -8.49 24.87 6.40
CA ASN A 153 -9.50 25.39 5.47
C ASN A 153 -8.89 26.12 4.24
N ALA A 154 -7.61 25.92 3.96
CA ALA A 154 -6.90 26.67 2.92
C ALA A 154 -7.20 26.22 1.48
N GLY A 155 -7.90 25.09 1.30
CA GLY A 155 -8.22 24.56 -0.03
C GLY A 155 -6.96 24.27 -0.85
N VAL A 156 -6.94 24.69 -2.11
CA VAL A 156 -5.79 24.51 -3.01
C VAL A 156 -4.58 25.37 -2.63
N ASN A 157 -4.76 26.40 -1.80
CA ASN A 157 -3.72 27.40 -1.55
C ASN A 157 -2.66 26.94 -0.56
N ASP A 158 -2.96 25.95 0.28
CA ASP A 158 -1.99 25.39 1.22
C ASP A 158 -2.39 23.95 1.53
N GLY A 159 -1.49 23.02 1.21
CA GLY A 159 -1.75 21.59 1.35
C GLY A 159 -0.69 20.77 0.63
N TYR A 160 -1.08 19.57 0.23
CA TYR A 160 -0.20 18.68 -0.49
C TYR A 160 -0.95 17.78 -1.47
N ILE A 161 -0.31 17.54 -2.61
CA ILE A 161 -0.74 16.60 -3.63
C ILE A 161 -0.09 15.24 -3.34
N GLN A 162 -0.87 14.17 -3.45
CA GLN A 162 -0.42 12.80 -3.29
C GLN A 162 -0.82 11.95 -4.48
N TRP A 163 0.01 10.96 -4.77
CA TRP A 163 -0.24 9.94 -5.78
C TRP A 163 0.54 8.69 -5.42
N TYR A 164 0.17 7.57 -6.02
CA TYR A 164 0.96 6.35 -6.01
C TYR A 164 1.63 6.19 -7.38
N ASP A 165 2.90 5.78 -7.39
CA ASP A 165 3.56 5.40 -8.63
C ASP A 165 3.18 3.97 -9.07
N ASP A 166 3.77 3.50 -10.18
CA ASP A 166 3.55 2.17 -10.72
C ASP A 166 4.10 1.03 -9.82
N THR A 167 4.93 1.38 -8.83
CA THR A 167 5.44 0.46 -7.80
C THR A 167 4.63 0.51 -6.50
N ASN A 168 3.50 1.22 -6.49
CA ASN A 168 2.65 1.49 -5.31
C ASN A 168 3.37 2.25 -4.19
N VAL A 169 4.44 2.99 -4.48
CA VAL A 169 5.03 3.89 -3.49
C VAL A 169 4.23 5.20 -3.48
N GLN A 170 3.81 5.62 -2.29
CA GLN A 170 3.12 6.91 -2.14
C GLN A 170 4.11 8.07 -2.19
N HIS A 171 3.82 9.04 -3.03
CA HIS A 171 4.57 10.29 -3.13
C HIS A 171 3.74 11.46 -2.59
N LYS A 172 4.45 12.52 -2.17
CA LYS A 172 3.87 13.73 -1.61
C LYS A 172 4.58 14.96 -2.17
N LEU A 173 3.79 15.96 -2.55
CA LEU A 173 4.23 17.27 -3.01
C LEU A 173 3.51 18.34 -2.18
N ASP A 174 4.23 19.05 -1.31
CA ASP A 174 3.67 20.17 -0.57
C ASP A 174 3.54 21.38 -1.50
N VAL A 175 2.37 22.02 -1.49
CA VAL A 175 2.03 23.17 -2.34
C VAL A 175 1.56 24.32 -1.46
N VAL A 176 2.17 25.49 -1.65
CA VAL A 176 1.72 26.75 -1.05
C VAL A 176 1.58 27.81 -2.13
N ILE A 177 0.42 28.43 -2.20
CA ILE A 177 0.10 29.51 -3.12
C ILE A 177 -0.02 30.81 -2.33
N ASN A 178 0.79 31.79 -2.72
CA ASN A 178 0.70 33.14 -2.20
C ASN A 178 0.64 34.13 -3.36
N ASN A 179 -0.56 34.72 -3.56
CA ASN A 179 -0.89 35.55 -4.70
C ASN A 179 -0.52 34.83 -6.01
N ASN A 180 0.25 35.47 -6.90
CA ASN A 180 0.67 34.89 -8.18
C ASN A 180 1.85 33.89 -8.05
N THR A 181 2.29 33.52 -6.84
CA THR A 181 3.44 32.60 -6.66
C THR A 181 2.99 31.27 -6.11
N VAL A 182 3.41 30.19 -6.77
CA VAL A 182 3.25 28.82 -6.31
C VAL A 182 4.60 28.30 -5.84
N VAL A 183 4.64 27.72 -4.65
CA VAL A 183 5.83 27.10 -4.06
C VAL A 183 5.57 25.60 -3.94
N PHE A 184 6.49 24.82 -4.50
CA PHE A 184 6.53 23.36 -4.43
C PHE A 184 7.66 22.94 -3.49
N ASN A 185 7.34 22.24 -2.40
CA ASN A 185 8.33 21.61 -1.54
C ASN A 185 8.19 20.09 -1.65
N TYR A 186 9.30 19.39 -1.89
CA TYR A 186 9.31 17.95 -2.09
C TYR A 186 10.64 17.34 -1.68
N ILE A 187 10.67 16.03 -1.45
CA ILE A 187 11.92 15.28 -1.29
C ILE A 187 12.31 14.77 -2.68
N ASP A 188 13.52 15.08 -3.13
CA ASP A 188 14.03 14.58 -4.39
C ASP A 188 14.42 13.10 -4.25
N ASN A 189 13.80 12.22 -5.04
CA ASN A 189 13.97 10.77 -4.90
C ASN A 189 15.38 10.27 -5.24
N MET A 190 16.18 11.04 -6.00
CA MET A 190 17.55 10.66 -6.35
C MET A 190 18.55 11.03 -5.24
N SER A 191 18.39 12.22 -4.65
CA SER A 191 19.30 12.76 -3.64
C SER A 191 18.82 12.57 -2.19
N GLY A 192 17.54 12.28 -2.00
CA GLY A 192 16.88 12.21 -0.69
C GLY A 192 16.80 13.57 0.03
N GLN A 193 17.14 14.68 -0.64
CA GLN A 193 17.19 16.00 -0.03
C GLN A 193 15.90 16.79 -0.28
N PRO A 194 15.49 17.63 0.69
CA PRO A 194 14.42 18.60 0.47
C PRO A 194 14.78 19.57 -0.65
N GLN A 195 13.85 19.76 -1.57
CA GLN A 195 13.93 20.72 -2.66
C GLN A 195 12.76 21.69 -2.58
N LYS A 196 13.03 22.93 -3.01
CA LYS A 196 12.05 23.99 -3.16
C LYS A 196 12.10 24.52 -4.58
N LYS A 197 10.95 24.59 -5.24
CA LYS A 197 10.79 25.20 -6.56
C LYS A 197 9.64 26.17 -6.56
N GLU A 198 9.74 27.21 -7.39
CA GLU A 198 8.73 28.24 -7.50
C GLU A 198 8.25 28.37 -8.94
N ALA A 199 6.96 28.66 -9.09
CA ALA A 199 6.32 28.97 -10.36
C ALA A 199 5.38 30.16 -10.19
N LYS A 200 4.89 30.69 -11.31
CA LYS A 200 3.88 31.76 -11.31
C LYS A 200 2.56 31.27 -11.89
N ILE A 201 1.44 31.72 -11.32
CA ILE A 201 0.09 31.35 -11.79
C ILE A 201 -0.15 31.82 -13.23
N ASN A 202 0.28 33.04 -13.56
CA ASN A 202 0.18 33.51 -14.94
C ASN A 202 0.96 32.62 -15.94
N SER A 203 2.15 32.16 -15.55
CA SER A 203 3.00 31.30 -16.37
C SER A 203 2.35 29.93 -16.58
N LEU A 204 1.86 29.27 -15.52
CA LEU A 204 1.19 27.99 -15.66
C LEU A 204 -0.13 28.09 -16.44
N LEU A 205 -0.92 29.15 -16.26
CA LEU A 205 -2.15 29.35 -17.06
C LEU A 205 -1.81 29.55 -18.54
N SER A 206 -0.80 30.36 -18.85
CA SER A 206 -0.36 30.57 -20.23
C SER A 206 0.20 29.29 -20.88
N THR A 207 0.87 28.45 -20.10
CA THR A 207 1.52 27.23 -20.59
C THR A 207 0.54 26.07 -20.75
N TYR A 208 -0.33 25.86 -19.76
CA TYR A 208 -1.15 24.65 -19.65
C TYR A 208 -2.65 24.89 -19.82
N TYR A 209 -3.11 26.15 -19.93
CA TYR A 209 -4.55 26.44 -19.97
C TYR A 209 -4.97 27.57 -20.94
N GLN A 210 -4.12 27.95 -21.89
CA GLN A 210 -4.39 29.07 -22.80
C GLN A 210 -5.26 28.68 -24.01
N ASN A 211 -4.95 27.53 -24.63
CA ASN A 211 -5.61 27.06 -25.85
C ASN A 211 -6.39 25.76 -25.62
N ASP A 212 -7.27 25.41 -26.55
CA ASP A 212 -8.21 24.28 -26.41
C ASP A 212 -7.50 22.93 -26.18
N ILE A 213 -6.34 22.70 -26.81
CA ILE A 213 -5.55 21.46 -26.64
C ILE A 213 -4.98 21.38 -25.22
N SER A 214 -4.39 22.48 -24.73
CA SER A 214 -3.85 22.56 -23.36
C SER A 214 -4.95 22.44 -22.29
N LYS A 215 -6.12 23.05 -22.54
CA LYS A 215 -7.30 22.93 -21.67
C LYS A 215 -7.79 21.49 -21.61
N GLN A 216 -7.95 20.83 -22.76
CA GLN A 216 -8.36 19.43 -22.81
C GLN A 216 -7.36 18.51 -22.09
N THR A 217 -6.07 18.79 -22.18
CA THR A 217 -5.03 18.05 -21.46
C THR A 217 -5.18 18.22 -19.96
N THR A 218 -5.39 19.45 -19.50
CA THR A 218 -5.68 19.77 -18.09
C THR A 218 -6.95 19.08 -17.61
N ASP A 219 -8.02 19.10 -18.40
CA ASP A 219 -9.30 18.46 -18.06
C ASP A 219 -9.14 16.94 -17.94
N ASN A 220 -8.39 16.30 -18.83
CA ASN A 220 -8.10 14.86 -18.74
C ASN A 220 -7.33 14.50 -17.46
N ILE A 221 -6.42 15.36 -17.01
CA ILE A 221 -5.71 15.17 -15.74
C ILE A 221 -6.65 15.44 -14.56
N ALA A 222 -7.52 16.43 -14.66
CA ALA A 222 -8.52 16.75 -13.64
C ALA A 222 -9.50 15.59 -13.38
N LEU A 223 -9.77 14.74 -14.38
CA LEU A 223 -10.55 13.51 -14.21
C LEU A 223 -9.86 12.45 -13.34
N LYS A 224 -8.54 12.51 -13.18
CA LYS A 224 -7.78 11.62 -12.28
C LYS A 224 -7.81 12.10 -10.83
N VAL A 225 -8.30 13.32 -10.57
CA VAL A 225 -8.34 13.89 -9.23
C VAL A 225 -9.49 13.26 -8.44
N VAL A 226 -9.14 12.59 -7.35
CA VAL A 226 -10.04 11.88 -6.44
C VAL A 226 -9.90 12.42 -5.01
N THR A 227 -10.79 12.00 -4.13
CA THR A 227 -10.63 12.31 -2.70
C THR A 227 -9.43 11.59 -2.09
N PRO A 228 -8.83 12.11 -1.00
CA PRO A 228 -7.76 11.40 -0.28
C PRO A 228 -8.17 9.99 0.15
N ALA A 229 -9.43 9.77 0.54
CA ALA A 229 -9.95 8.46 0.89
C ALA A 229 -9.96 7.48 -0.30
N GLU A 230 -10.38 7.93 -1.48
CA GLU A 230 -10.37 7.13 -2.71
C GLU A 230 -8.96 6.84 -3.23
N LEU A 231 -7.99 7.71 -2.93
CA LEU A 231 -6.59 7.45 -3.24
C LEU A 231 -6.04 6.34 -2.33
N GLN A 232 -6.33 6.39 -1.02
CA GLN A 232 -5.91 5.36 -0.05
C GLN A 232 -6.54 3.99 -0.33
N SER A 233 -7.79 3.95 -0.78
CA SER A 233 -8.43 2.68 -1.16
C SER A 233 -7.79 2.05 -2.41
N SER A 234 -7.14 2.85 -3.28
CA SER A 234 -6.45 2.35 -4.47
C SER A 234 -5.22 1.50 -4.12
N ASP A 235 -4.41 1.95 -3.16
CA ASP A 235 -3.26 1.22 -2.63
C ASP A 235 -3.67 -0.08 -1.93
N SER A 236 -4.72 0.03 -1.09
CA SER A 236 -5.32 -1.13 -0.43
C SER A 236 -5.73 -2.21 -1.44
N LYS A 237 -6.38 -1.83 -2.56
CA LYS A 237 -6.75 -2.77 -3.63
C LYS A 237 -5.55 -3.42 -4.29
N SER A 238 -4.46 -2.69 -4.49
CA SER A 238 -3.23 -3.21 -5.09
C SER A 238 -2.61 -4.32 -4.23
N ILE A 239 -2.46 -4.07 -2.93
CA ILE A 239 -1.99 -5.06 -1.95
C ILE A 239 -2.88 -6.31 -1.94
N ILE A 240 -4.20 -6.13 -2.08
CA ILE A 240 -5.15 -7.24 -2.13
C ILE A 240 -5.04 -8.03 -3.43
N TYR A 241 -4.93 -7.36 -4.59
CA TYR A 241 -4.70 -8.04 -5.86
C TYR A 241 -3.39 -8.84 -5.83
N GLU A 242 -2.31 -8.28 -5.28
CA GLU A 242 -1.06 -9.01 -5.07
C GLU A 242 -1.28 -10.23 -4.18
N ALA A 243 -2.07 -10.12 -3.10
CA ALA A 243 -2.37 -11.22 -2.20
C ALA A 243 -3.22 -12.34 -2.85
N LEU A 244 -4.02 -12.04 -3.88
CA LEU A 244 -4.97 -12.96 -4.50
C LEU A 244 -4.50 -13.55 -5.84
N ILE A 245 -4.04 -12.72 -6.76
CA ILE A 245 -3.83 -13.09 -8.15
C ILE A 245 -2.79 -14.23 -8.25
N ASN A 246 -3.11 -15.21 -9.10
CA ASN A 246 -2.36 -16.44 -9.31
C ASN A 246 -2.22 -17.32 -8.05
N LYS A 247 -3.07 -17.14 -7.03
CA LYS A 247 -3.08 -17.96 -5.81
C LYS A 247 -4.39 -18.72 -5.66
N GLY A 248 -4.26 -19.94 -5.15
CA GLY A 248 -5.35 -20.83 -4.81
C GLY A 248 -5.77 -20.68 -3.35
N PHE A 249 -7.06 -20.84 -3.09
CA PHE A 249 -7.66 -20.74 -1.76
C PHE A 249 -8.76 -21.78 -1.57
N ARG A 250 -9.04 -22.06 -0.30
CA ARG A 250 -10.13 -22.92 0.14
C ARG A 250 -10.97 -22.20 1.18
N ARG A 251 -12.28 -22.23 0.99
CA ARG A 251 -13.28 -21.80 1.98
C ARG A 251 -13.90 -23.05 2.60
N SER A 252 -13.77 -23.22 3.91
CA SER A 252 -14.23 -24.42 4.62
C SER A 252 -15.01 -24.06 5.87
N LEU A 253 -15.97 -24.90 6.24
CA LEU A 253 -16.69 -24.78 7.50
C LEU A 253 -15.73 -25.01 8.68
N VAL A 254 -15.78 -24.12 9.66
CA VAL A 254 -14.97 -24.18 10.88
C VAL A 254 -15.84 -24.48 12.10
N SER A 255 -16.98 -23.82 12.23
CA SER A 255 -17.91 -24.05 13.33
C SER A 255 -19.37 -23.89 12.93
N TYR A 256 -20.23 -24.55 13.70
CA TYR A 256 -21.68 -24.54 13.57
C TYR A 256 -22.29 -24.31 14.96
N ASP A 257 -23.07 -23.25 15.12
CA ASP A 257 -23.61 -22.76 16.39
C ASP A 257 -22.54 -22.60 17.49
N GLY A 258 -21.36 -22.14 17.10
CA GLY A 258 -20.21 -21.95 18.01
C GLY A 258 -19.48 -23.24 18.38
N MET A 259 -19.93 -24.41 17.90
CA MET A 259 -19.26 -25.68 18.10
C MET A 259 -18.32 -25.99 16.93
N ASP A 260 -17.09 -26.46 17.23
CA ASP A 260 -16.15 -26.97 16.22
C ASP A 260 -16.84 -27.96 15.26
N VAL A 261 -16.58 -27.83 13.96
CA VAL A 261 -17.29 -28.58 12.91
C VAL A 261 -17.24 -30.10 13.13
N ASN A 262 -16.12 -30.66 13.58
CA ASN A 262 -16.02 -32.11 13.80
C ASN A 262 -16.86 -32.57 14.99
N THR A 263 -16.95 -31.72 16.01
CA THR A 263 -17.79 -31.97 17.18
C THR A 263 -19.27 -31.77 16.83
N ALA A 264 -19.60 -30.73 16.05
CA ALA A 264 -20.95 -30.45 15.60
C ALA A 264 -21.53 -31.60 14.75
N MET A 265 -20.74 -32.15 13.83
CA MET A 265 -21.15 -33.32 13.02
C MET A 265 -21.50 -34.55 13.87
N LYS A 266 -20.82 -34.76 15.00
CA LYS A 266 -21.15 -35.85 15.94
C LYS A 266 -22.41 -35.58 16.75
N ASN A 267 -22.84 -34.32 16.83
CA ASN A 267 -24.02 -33.87 17.55
C ASN A 267 -25.19 -33.51 16.62
N GLY A 268 -25.20 -34.03 15.39
CA GLY A 268 -26.33 -33.92 14.47
C GLY A 268 -26.32 -32.71 13.53
N ALA A 269 -25.22 -31.94 13.46
CA ALA A 269 -25.10 -30.90 12.45
C ALA A 269 -25.12 -31.50 11.03
N PRO A 270 -25.64 -30.78 10.01
CA PRO A 270 -25.77 -31.32 8.66
C PRO A 270 -24.42 -31.76 8.07
N GLN A 271 -24.23 -33.07 7.92
CA GLN A 271 -22.96 -33.64 7.44
C GLN A 271 -22.62 -33.20 6.02
N ASN A 272 -23.63 -33.07 5.14
CA ASN A 272 -23.42 -32.58 3.78
C ASN A 272 -22.86 -31.15 3.77
N LEU A 273 -23.28 -30.29 4.71
CA LEU A 273 -22.73 -28.94 4.82
C LEU A 273 -21.25 -28.96 5.23
N ALA A 274 -20.89 -29.85 6.16
CA ALA A 274 -19.51 -29.95 6.65
C ALA A 274 -18.56 -30.64 5.66
N HIS A 275 -19.03 -31.67 4.94
CA HIS A 275 -18.22 -32.40 3.97
C HIS A 275 -18.20 -31.75 2.59
N ASP A 276 -19.36 -31.36 2.07
CA ASP A 276 -19.50 -30.87 0.69
C ASP A 276 -19.52 -29.33 0.61
N GLY A 277 -19.70 -28.64 1.73
CA GLY A 277 -19.72 -27.17 1.79
C GLY A 277 -18.37 -26.48 1.63
N THR A 278 -17.29 -27.24 1.40
CA THR A 278 -15.99 -26.68 1.06
C THR A 278 -15.96 -26.21 -0.39
N GLN A 279 -15.47 -25.00 -0.61
CA GLN A 279 -15.28 -24.41 -1.93
C GLN A 279 -13.81 -24.05 -2.17
N TYR A 280 -13.38 -24.16 -3.43
CA TYR A 280 -12.04 -23.81 -3.88
C TYR A 280 -12.11 -22.61 -4.81
N TYR A 281 -11.12 -21.74 -4.72
CA TYR A 281 -11.01 -20.50 -5.49
C TYR A 281 -9.62 -20.38 -6.09
N TYR A 282 -9.53 -19.89 -7.32
CA TYR A 282 -8.28 -19.51 -7.97
C TYR A 282 -8.48 -18.18 -8.68
N PHE A 283 -7.81 -17.13 -8.21
CA PHE A 283 -7.92 -15.79 -8.79
C PHE A 283 -7.00 -15.68 -9.99
N GLU A 284 -7.58 -15.69 -11.18
CA GLU A 284 -6.83 -15.67 -12.45
C GLU A 284 -6.38 -14.26 -12.81
N SER A 285 -7.20 -13.25 -12.50
CA SER A 285 -6.95 -11.85 -12.88
C SER A 285 -7.56 -10.89 -11.86
N LYS A 286 -7.53 -9.57 -12.15
CA LYS A 286 -8.21 -8.53 -11.35
C LYS A 286 -9.74 -8.61 -11.42
N GLU A 287 -10.30 -9.40 -12.34
CA GLU A 287 -11.74 -9.45 -12.62
C GLU A 287 -12.33 -10.86 -12.57
N SER A 288 -11.50 -11.91 -12.73
CA SER A 288 -11.95 -13.30 -12.80
C SER A 288 -11.40 -14.13 -11.64
N VAL A 289 -12.29 -14.88 -11.00
CA VAL A 289 -11.96 -15.98 -10.11
C VAL A 289 -12.62 -17.26 -10.61
N LYS A 290 -11.85 -18.34 -10.70
CA LYS A 290 -12.39 -19.67 -11.00
C LYS A 290 -12.72 -20.39 -9.71
N THR A 291 -13.91 -20.99 -9.63
CA THR A 291 -14.37 -21.67 -8.41
C THR A 291 -14.88 -23.07 -8.69
N THR A 292 -14.85 -23.93 -7.67
CA THR A 292 -15.54 -25.23 -7.67
C THR A 292 -15.85 -25.69 -6.24
N GLY A 293 -16.73 -26.67 -6.09
CA GLY A 293 -17.06 -27.31 -4.82
C GLY A 293 -16.46 -28.71 -4.68
N VAL A 294 -16.67 -29.32 -3.51
CA VAL A 294 -16.34 -30.73 -3.29
C VAL A 294 -17.33 -31.64 -4.05
N GLY A 295 -16.85 -32.78 -4.54
CA GLY A 295 -17.65 -33.77 -5.27
C GLY A 295 -17.36 -33.83 -6.77
N ASN A 296 -17.38 -35.03 -7.36
CA ASN A 296 -17.03 -35.24 -8.78
C ASN A 296 -18.10 -34.76 -9.77
N TYR A 297 -19.31 -34.50 -9.28
CA TYR A 297 -20.43 -33.99 -10.05
C TYR A 297 -20.47 -32.46 -10.13
N VAL A 298 -19.62 -31.76 -9.37
CA VAL A 298 -19.57 -30.29 -9.35
C VAL A 298 -18.63 -29.81 -10.45
N TYR A 299 -19.13 -28.90 -11.29
CA TYR A 299 -18.36 -28.25 -12.35
C TYR A 299 -17.48 -27.14 -11.77
N SER A 300 -16.45 -26.73 -12.51
CA SER A 300 -15.77 -25.46 -12.29
C SER A 300 -16.38 -24.35 -13.15
N ALA A 301 -16.36 -23.12 -12.63
CA ALA A 301 -16.89 -21.96 -13.35
C ALA A 301 -16.06 -20.70 -13.04
N ASN A 302 -16.05 -19.77 -13.99
CA ASN A 302 -15.47 -18.43 -13.80
C ASN A 302 -16.54 -17.47 -13.30
N HIS A 303 -16.16 -16.68 -12.30
CA HIS A 303 -17.01 -15.70 -11.66
C HIS A 303 -16.34 -14.33 -11.71
N PRO A 304 -17.15 -13.26 -11.92
CA PRO A 304 -16.67 -11.92 -11.67
C PRO A 304 -16.44 -11.74 -10.17
N TYR A 305 -15.47 -10.91 -9.81
CA TYR A 305 -15.33 -10.44 -8.43
C TYR A 305 -14.92 -8.97 -8.37
N LYS A 306 -15.12 -8.37 -7.21
CA LYS A 306 -14.65 -7.01 -6.92
C LYS A 306 -14.15 -6.89 -5.49
N ILE A 307 -13.22 -5.97 -5.29
CA ILE A 307 -12.70 -5.61 -3.97
C ILE A 307 -13.42 -4.34 -3.49
N THR A 308 -14.08 -4.46 -2.35
CA THR A 308 -14.66 -3.34 -1.59
C THR A 308 -13.68 -2.88 -0.52
N ASP A 309 -14.08 -2.07 0.46
CA ASP A 309 -13.17 -1.66 1.54
C ASP A 309 -12.98 -2.75 2.61
N THR A 310 -13.95 -3.67 2.74
CA THR A 310 -14.00 -4.68 3.81
C THR A 310 -14.03 -6.11 3.30
N ASP A 311 -14.48 -6.31 2.06
CA ASP A 311 -14.77 -7.64 1.52
C ASP A 311 -14.30 -7.81 0.07
N ILE A 312 -13.95 -9.04 -0.26
CA ILE A 312 -13.92 -9.52 -1.65
C ILE A 312 -15.30 -10.10 -1.94
N GLU A 313 -16.02 -9.49 -2.89
CA GLU A 313 -17.35 -9.92 -3.29
C GLU A 313 -17.25 -10.76 -4.58
N ILE A 314 -17.60 -12.05 -4.49
CA ILE A 314 -17.65 -12.96 -5.63
C ILE A 314 -19.07 -12.97 -6.19
N GLY A 315 -19.23 -12.53 -7.43
CA GLY A 315 -20.53 -12.45 -8.09
C GLY A 315 -21.02 -13.79 -8.63
N TYR A 316 -22.30 -13.84 -8.97
CA TYR A 316 -22.85 -14.94 -9.77
C TYR A 316 -22.38 -14.85 -11.22
N ILE A 317 -22.46 -15.98 -11.92
CA ILE A 317 -22.24 -16.05 -13.37
C ILE A 317 -23.24 -15.08 -14.06
N ASN A 318 -22.81 -14.46 -15.17
CA ASN A 318 -23.58 -13.49 -15.95
C ASN A 318 -23.97 -12.19 -15.21
N ASN A 319 -23.22 -11.81 -14.16
CA ASN A 319 -23.46 -10.59 -13.38
C ASN A 319 -24.89 -10.51 -12.80
N THR A 320 -25.49 -11.65 -12.50
CA THR A 320 -26.79 -11.70 -11.81
C THR A 320 -26.68 -10.96 -10.47
N THR A 321 -27.69 -10.16 -10.13
CA THR A 321 -27.68 -9.34 -8.91
C THR A 321 -27.51 -10.21 -7.66
N GLY A 322 -26.49 -9.87 -6.85
CA GLY A 322 -26.16 -10.60 -5.63
C GLY A 322 -24.73 -11.12 -5.65
N ASN A 323 -24.30 -11.70 -4.54
CA ASN A 323 -22.97 -12.27 -4.37
C ASN A 323 -23.08 -13.74 -3.95
N MET A 324 -22.32 -14.60 -4.61
CA MET A 324 -22.17 -16.00 -4.23
C MET A 324 -21.39 -16.13 -2.92
N ALA A 325 -20.39 -15.26 -2.70
CA ALA A 325 -19.60 -15.23 -1.48
C ALA A 325 -19.14 -13.81 -1.17
N LYS A 326 -19.01 -13.51 0.13
CA LYS A 326 -18.27 -12.37 0.65
C LYS A 326 -17.14 -12.89 1.52
N ILE A 327 -15.93 -12.47 1.23
CA ILE A 327 -14.72 -12.87 1.95
C ILE A 327 -14.19 -11.64 2.68
N PRO A 328 -14.39 -11.55 4.00
CA PRO A 328 -13.89 -10.42 4.77
C PRO A 328 -12.36 -10.46 4.87
N TYR A 329 -11.75 -9.30 4.88
CA TYR A 329 -10.31 -9.16 5.05
C TYR A 329 -9.98 -7.89 5.82
N ARG A 330 -8.73 -7.84 6.31
CA ARG A 330 -8.10 -6.60 6.78
C ARG A 330 -6.65 -6.54 6.30
N ILE A 331 -6.09 -5.33 6.26
CA ILE A 331 -4.67 -5.12 5.96
C ILE A 331 -3.95 -4.83 7.28
N GLU A 332 -2.99 -5.68 7.62
CA GLU A 332 -2.13 -5.53 8.80
C GLU A 332 -0.67 -5.46 8.33
N ASN A 333 0.02 -4.36 8.66
CA ASN A 333 1.44 -4.16 8.33
C ASN A 333 1.76 -4.42 6.84
N GLY A 334 0.92 -3.94 5.93
CA GLY A 334 1.09 -4.12 4.48
C GLY A 334 0.80 -5.54 3.96
N SER A 335 0.22 -6.42 4.79
CA SER A 335 -0.18 -7.78 4.41
C SER A 335 -1.67 -7.97 4.57
N VAL A 336 -2.29 -8.73 3.65
CA VAL A 336 -3.71 -9.08 3.75
C VAL A 336 -3.90 -10.24 4.69
N VAL A 337 -4.81 -10.07 5.65
CA VAL A 337 -5.31 -11.12 6.53
C VAL A 337 -6.77 -11.39 6.17
N PHE A 338 -7.05 -12.62 5.73
CA PHE A 338 -8.41 -13.07 5.45
C PHE A 338 -9.09 -13.49 6.75
N GLU A 339 -10.29 -12.98 6.98
CA GLU A 339 -11.03 -13.23 8.20
C GLU A 339 -12.03 -14.37 8.03
N ALA A 340 -12.43 -14.96 9.16
CA ALA A 340 -13.53 -15.90 9.16
C ALA A 340 -14.84 -15.15 8.91
N SER A 341 -15.72 -15.74 8.10
CA SER A 341 -17.04 -15.19 7.80
C SER A 341 -18.12 -15.97 8.53
N SER A 342 -19.05 -15.28 9.19
CA SER A 342 -20.23 -15.86 9.81
C SER A 342 -21.45 -15.61 8.92
N VAL A 343 -22.27 -16.64 8.74
CA VAL A 343 -23.54 -16.58 8.03
C VAL A 343 -24.62 -17.19 8.91
N ASN A 344 -25.75 -16.49 9.05
CA ASN A 344 -26.95 -17.10 9.62
C ASN A 344 -27.76 -17.75 8.50
N PHE A 345 -27.98 -19.06 8.60
CA PHE A 345 -28.77 -19.82 7.64
C PHE A 345 -29.72 -20.74 8.39
N GLU A 346 -31.02 -20.63 8.09
CA GLU A 346 -32.09 -21.41 8.74
C GLU A 346 -32.04 -21.36 10.28
N GLY A 347 -31.64 -20.21 10.85
CA GLY A 347 -31.53 -20.01 12.30
C GLY A 347 -30.21 -20.45 12.92
N HIS A 348 -29.32 -21.06 12.14
CA HIS A 348 -28.01 -21.54 12.60
C HIS A 348 -26.90 -20.58 12.23
N ASN A 349 -25.94 -20.39 13.15
CA ASN A 349 -24.74 -19.60 12.91
C ASN A 349 -23.61 -20.50 12.37
N ILE A 350 -23.18 -20.22 11.15
CA ILE A 350 -22.23 -21.03 10.41
C ILE A 350 -20.99 -20.18 10.14
N VAL A 351 -19.81 -20.64 10.56
CA VAL A 351 -18.56 -19.89 10.41
C VAL A 351 -17.63 -20.58 9.42
N PHE A 352 -17.21 -19.86 8.40
CA PHE A 352 -16.28 -20.33 7.38
C PHE A 352 -14.93 -19.64 7.48
N SER A 353 -13.85 -20.40 7.30
CA SER A 353 -12.51 -19.85 7.06
C SER A 353 -12.28 -19.61 5.58
N PHE A 354 -11.34 -18.73 5.26
CA PHE A 354 -10.79 -18.57 3.92
C PHE A 354 -9.27 -18.63 4.00
N THR A 355 -8.68 -19.70 3.47
CA THR A 355 -7.26 -20.00 3.67
C THR A 355 -6.58 -20.30 2.35
N LYS A 356 -5.32 -19.85 2.21
CA LYS A 356 -4.50 -20.19 1.04
C LYS A 356 -4.36 -21.71 0.93
N ASP A 357 -4.60 -22.23 -0.26
CA ASP A 357 -4.48 -23.64 -0.59
C ASP A 357 -3.75 -23.77 -1.93
N PRO A 358 -2.44 -24.13 -1.92
CA PRO A 358 -1.66 -24.29 -3.14
C PRO A 358 -2.21 -25.34 -4.11
N THR A 359 -3.01 -26.29 -3.62
CA THR A 359 -3.60 -27.37 -4.43
C THR A 359 -4.92 -26.98 -5.08
N ALA A 360 -5.52 -25.85 -4.69
CA ALA A 360 -6.83 -25.43 -5.17
C ALA A 360 -6.87 -25.25 -6.69
N LYS A 361 -5.80 -24.70 -7.29
CA LYS A 361 -5.68 -24.55 -8.75
C LYS A 361 -5.86 -25.90 -9.43
N ASP A 362 -4.99 -26.85 -9.12
CA ASP A 362 -4.99 -28.17 -9.77
C ASP A 362 -6.33 -28.89 -9.53
N TYR A 363 -6.90 -28.77 -8.33
CA TYR A 363 -8.22 -29.32 -8.04
C TYR A 363 -9.31 -28.71 -8.91
N ILE A 364 -9.37 -27.38 -9.05
CA ILE A 364 -10.35 -26.68 -9.89
C ILE A 364 -10.23 -27.12 -11.35
N TYR A 365 -9.01 -27.15 -11.90
CA TYR A 365 -8.80 -27.52 -13.31
C TYR A 365 -8.96 -29.04 -13.57
N SER A 366 -8.99 -29.87 -12.53
CA SER A 366 -9.35 -31.28 -12.67
C SER A 366 -10.86 -31.50 -12.93
N LYS A 367 -11.70 -30.49 -12.67
CA LYS A 367 -13.15 -30.56 -12.85
C LYS A 367 -13.56 -30.22 -14.28
N LYS A 368 -14.68 -30.79 -14.72
CA LYS A 368 -15.35 -30.34 -15.96
C LYS A 368 -15.76 -28.88 -15.81
N GLU A 369 -15.64 -28.10 -16.86
CA GLU A 369 -16.11 -26.71 -16.89
C GLU A 369 -17.62 -26.66 -17.15
N SER A 370 -18.32 -25.75 -16.47
CA SER A 370 -19.73 -25.47 -16.77
C SER A 370 -19.83 -24.89 -18.17
N GLN A 371 -20.71 -25.45 -19.00
CA GLN A 371 -21.00 -24.94 -20.35
C GLN A 371 -21.77 -23.63 -20.31
#